data_AF-A0A0F9NTM7-F1
#
_entry.id   AF-A0A0F9NTM7-F1
#
_cell.length_a   1.000
_cell.length_b   1.000
_cell.length_c   1.000
_cell.angle_alpha   90.00
_cell.angle_beta   90.00
_cell.angle_gamma   90.00
#
_symmetry.space_group_name_H-M   'P 1'
#
loop_
_entity.id
_entity.type
_entity.pdbx_description
1 polymer ?
#
loop_
_entity_poly.entity_id
_entity_poly.type
_entity_poly.pdbx_seq_one_letter_code
_entity_poly.pdbx_strand_id
1 'polypeptide(L)'
;MWQTLLQQPFVAERPSAELYSETAVADASGLSLTPAKDAYLAITLSGFTTGSGTVTVTGLDEGGSATSDVLTFAGNGRRLGAQLFSSITRIQTSGLADEAAVGTVLVQAVTSMGELIMGLTVTGPIYGRLTRPKESVEVTVAGGATKRFAVLYVAPDADVEVGDKLTYSSTTWEIQEIDPKYKRHGAVRHIQLRLTEYKSPAG
;
A
#
# COMPACT_ATOMS: atom_id res chain seq x y z
N MET A 1 1.70 -2.98 -31.55
CA MET A 1 0.40 -2.30 -31.43
C MET A 1 -0.57 -3.29 -30.77
N TRP A 2 -0.66 -3.28 -29.43
CA TRP A 2 -1.53 -4.18 -28.64
C TRP A 2 -2.90 -3.54 -28.41
N GLN A 3 -3.52 -3.01 -29.47
CA GLN A 3 -4.87 -2.47 -29.41
C GLN A 3 -5.83 -3.49 -29.99
N THR A 4 -6.30 -4.44 -29.17
CA THR A 4 -7.71 -4.86 -29.19
C THR A 4 -8.07 -5.74 -27.98
N LEU A 5 -9.11 -5.28 -27.28
CA LEU A 5 -9.99 -6.00 -26.34
C LEU A 5 -9.52 -6.23 -24.89
N LEU A 6 -9.41 -5.14 -24.13
CA LEU A 6 -9.89 -5.06 -22.74
C LEU A 6 -10.66 -3.76 -22.58
N GLN A 7 -11.98 -3.83 -22.44
CA GLN A 7 -12.81 -2.63 -22.30
C GLN A 7 -12.80 -2.03 -20.88
N GLN A 8 -12.21 -2.70 -19.89
CA GLN A 8 -12.11 -2.18 -18.53
C GLN A 8 -10.73 -2.50 -17.93
N PRO A 9 -10.06 -1.52 -17.30
CA PRO A 9 -8.84 -1.78 -16.53
C PRO A 9 -9.15 -2.60 -15.28
N PHE A 10 -8.14 -3.29 -14.77
CA PHE A 10 -8.13 -3.82 -13.42
C PHE A 10 -7.89 -2.66 -12.45
N VAL A 11 -8.65 -2.60 -11.38
CA VAL A 11 -8.30 -1.74 -10.23
C VAL A 11 -7.24 -2.50 -9.44
N ALA A 12 -6.03 -1.97 -9.39
CA ALA A 12 -4.96 -2.54 -8.58
C ALA A 12 -4.87 -1.84 -7.23
N GLU A 13 -4.80 -2.66 -6.18
CA GLU A 13 -4.71 -2.24 -4.80
C GLU A 13 -3.53 -2.97 -4.15
N ARG A 14 -2.60 -2.23 -3.56
CA ARG A 14 -1.44 -2.78 -2.87
C ARG A 14 -1.70 -2.83 -1.37
N PRO A 15 -1.46 -3.97 -0.70
CA PRO A 15 -1.39 -4.01 0.75
C PRO A 15 -0.30 -3.07 1.25
N SER A 16 -0.67 -2.02 1.99
CA SER A 16 0.28 -1.08 2.58
C SER A 16 -0.21 -0.60 3.95
N ALA A 17 0.71 -0.44 4.89
CA ALA A 17 0.44 0.27 6.14
C ALA A 17 0.86 1.75 6.07
N GLU A 18 1.48 2.17 4.97
CA GLU A 18 1.97 3.53 4.78
C GLU A 18 0.81 4.48 4.48
N LEU A 19 0.73 5.56 5.23
CA LEU A 19 -0.27 6.62 5.05
C LEU A 19 0.36 7.86 4.42
N TYR A 20 1.62 8.16 4.76
CA TYR A 20 2.33 9.33 4.29
C TYR A 20 3.81 9.01 4.18
N SER A 21 4.47 9.40 3.08
CA SER A 21 5.90 9.22 2.88
C SER A 21 6.42 10.32 1.98
N GLU A 22 6.93 11.38 2.58
CA GLU A 22 7.47 12.52 1.83
C GLU A 22 8.69 13.12 2.53
N THR A 23 9.48 13.88 1.77
CA THR A 23 10.53 14.74 2.33
C THR A 23 9.91 15.70 3.35
N ALA A 24 10.55 15.88 4.51
CA ALA A 24 10.02 16.74 5.55
C ALA A 24 9.71 18.15 5.03
N VAL A 25 8.50 18.60 5.33
CA VAL A 25 8.06 19.98 5.16
C VAL A 25 7.62 20.52 6.51
N ALA A 26 7.74 21.83 6.70
CA ALA A 26 7.30 22.48 7.94
C ALA A 26 5.82 22.21 8.22
N ASP A 27 4.98 22.18 7.19
CA ASP A 27 3.54 21.95 7.31
C ASP A 27 2.95 21.30 6.05
N ALA A 28 2.44 20.08 6.19
CA ALA A 28 1.64 19.39 5.19
C ALA A 28 0.18 19.38 5.67
N SER A 29 -0.64 20.27 5.09
CA SER A 29 -2.05 20.46 5.44
C SER A 29 -3.00 20.06 4.31
N GLY A 30 -4.28 19.86 4.63
CA GLY A 30 -5.29 19.43 3.65
C GLY A 30 -5.17 17.97 3.24
N LEU A 31 -4.51 17.16 4.06
CA LEU A 31 -4.37 15.73 3.83
C LEU A 31 -5.72 15.03 4.01
N SER A 32 -5.89 13.90 3.32
CA SER A 32 -7.06 13.02 3.47
C SER A 32 -6.57 11.58 3.55
N LEU A 33 -5.83 11.28 4.62
CA LEU A 33 -5.24 9.96 4.84
C LEU A 33 -6.10 9.20 5.84
N THR A 34 -6.56 8.02 5.42
CA THR A 34 -7.46 7.20 6.22
C THR A 34 -6.81 5.83 6.45
N PRO A 35 -6.44 5.52 7.71
CA PRO A 35 -6.06 4.16 8.08
C PRO A 35 -7.13 3.14 7.70
N ALA A 36 -6.75 1.88 7.43
CA ALA A 36 -7.70 0.82 7.08
C ALA A 36 -8.71 0.50 8.19
N LYS A 37 -8.33 0.81 9.43
CA LYS A 37 -9.13 0.82 10.66
C LYS A 37 -8.46 1.80 11.61
N ASP A 38 -9.17 2.24 12.64
CA ASP A 38 -8.61 3.13 13.64
C ASP A 38 -7.28 2.61 14.19
N ALA A 39 -6.28 3.46 14.18
CA ALA A 39 -4.89 3.05 14.32
C ALA A 39 -4.08 4.03 15.17
N TYR A 40 -3.11 3.48 15.89
CA TYR A 40 -1.97 4.27 16.37
C TYR A 40 -1.05 4.53 15.18
N LEU A 41 -0.18 5.53 15.30
CA LEU A 41 0.74 5.89 14.22
C LEU A 41 2.18 5.62 14.63
N ALA A 42 2.92 4.96 13.75
CA ALA A 42 4.37 4.92 13.83
C ALA A 42 4.96 5.94 12.86
N ILE A 43 5.84 6.79 13.36
CA ILE A 43 6.55 7.78 12.55
C ILE A 43 8.01 7.38 12.49
N THR A 44 8.55 7.30 11.28
CA THR A 44 9.96 6.99 11.02
C THR A 44 10.62 8.16 10.29
N LEU A 45 11.70 8.68 10.87
CA LEU A 45 12.57 9.67 10.27
C LEU A 45 13.80 8.98 9.67
N SER A 46 14.12 9.30 8.42
CA SER A 46 15.30 8.74 7.73
C SER A 46 15.94 9.75 6.79
N GLY A 47 17.27 9.70 6.63
CA GLY A 47 17.99 10.55 5.68
C GLY A 47 18.24 12.00 6.13
N PHE A 48 17.89 12.34 7.38
CA PHE A 48 18.22 13.64 7.96
C PHE A 48 19.68 13.69 8.41
N THR A 49 20.25 14.89 8.48
CA THR A 49 21.62 15.09 8.99
C THR A 49 21.73 14.70 10.47
N THR A 50 20.80 15.21 11.28
CA THR A 50 20.62 14.89 12.69
C THR A 50 19.34 14.07 12.87
N GLY A 51 18.22 14.54 12.29
CA GLY A 51 16.88 13.99 12.50
C GLY A 51 16.28 14.40 13.84
N SER A 52 16.60 15.59 14.33
CA SER A 52 16.16 16.07 15.65
C SER A 52 15.09 17.13 15.52
N GLY A 53 13.95 16.93 16.18
CA GLY A 53 12.83 17.85 16.06
C GLY A 53 11.53 17.23 16.55
N THR A 54 10.41 17.80 16.12
CA THR A 54 9.09 17.26 16.41
C THR A 54 8.31 16.97 15.14
N VAL A 55 7.49 15.93 15.20
CA VAL A 55 6.43 15.67 14.23
C VAL A 55 5.10 15.72 14.98
N THR A 56 4.25 16.64 14.59
CA THR A 56 2.88 16.77 15.08
C THR A 56 1.93 16.22 14.04
N VAL A 57 1.10 15.25 14.42
CA VAL A 57 0.03 14.72 13.59
C VAL A 57 -1.30 15.22 14.12
N THR A 58 -2.17 15.69 13.25
CA THR A 58 -3.53 16.14 13.60
C THR A 58 -4.54 15.43 12.70
N GLY A 59 -5.67 15.06 13.29
CA GLY A 59 -6.68 14.26 12.64
C GLY A 59 -7.94 14.11 13.46
N LEU A 60 -8.68 13.04 13.22
CA LEU A 60 -9.88 12.66 13.97
C LEU A 60 -9.67 11.33 14.69
N ASP A 61 -10.31 11.15 15.84
CA ASP A 61 -10.39 9.86 16.56
C ASP A 61 -11.56 9.00 16.08
N GLU A 62 -11.76 7.82 16.69
CA GLU A 62 -12.88 6.89 16.40
C GLU A 62 -14.26 7.57 16.51
N GLY A 63 -14.41 8.55 17.41
CA GLY A 63 -15.64 9.31 17.62
C GLY A 63 -15.82 10.49 16.67
N GLY A 64 -14.88 10.73 15.75
CA GLY A 64 -14.89 11.87 14.84
C GLY A 64 -14.50 13.20 15.52
N SER A 65 -13.91 13.15 16.72
CA SER A 65 -13.43 14.34 17.42
C SER A 65 -12.01 14.67 17.01
N ALA A 66 -11.67 15.96 16.98
CA ALA A 66 -10.33 16.41 16.64
C ALA A 66 -9.31 15.90 17.68
N THR A 67 -8.24 15.28 17.21
CA THR A 67 -7.16 14.74 18.04
C THR A 67 -5.81 15.11 17.44
N SER A 68 -4.78 15.12 18.28
CA SER A 68 -3.41 15.40 17.87
C SER A 68 -2.39 14.67 18.73
N ASP A 69 -1.31 14.27 18.10
CA ASP A 69 -0.16 13.63 18.75
C ASP A 69 1.13 14.34 18.38
N VAL A 70 2.06 14.46 19.33
CA VAL A 70 3.33 15.17 19.14
C VAL A 70 4.47 14.22 19.51
N LEU A 71 5.27 13.84 18.52
CA LEU A 71 6.40 12.94 18.71
C LEU A 71 7.71 13.74 18.61
N THR A 72 8.53 13.66 19.65
CA THR A 72 9.86 14.29 19.69
C THR A 72 10.94 13.29 19.33
N PHE A 73 11.84 13.72 18.46
CA PHE A 73 12.97 12.95 17.97
C PHE A 73 14.28 13.62 18.39
N ALA A 74 15.19 12.82 18.93
CA ALA A 74 16.58 13.24 19.20
C ALA A 74 17.53 12.87 18.05
N GLY A 75 17.01 12.17 17.04
CA GLY A 75 17.72 11.76 15.85
C GLY A 75 16.83 10.88 14.95
N ASN A 76 17.35 10.52 13.78
CA ASN A 76 16.71 9.57 12.87
C ASN A 76 16.27 8.29 13.61
N GLY A 77 15.12 7.72 13.20
CA GLY A 77 14.60 6.51 13.82
C GLY A 77 13.07 6.48 13.85
N ARG A 78 12.54 5.45 14.51
CA ARG A 78 11.10 5.18 14.60
C ARG A 78 10.56 5.51 15.99
N ARG A 79 9.40 6.17 16.06
CA ARG A 79 8.65 6.42 17.29
C ARG A 79 7.19 6.03 17.10
N LEU A 80 6.57 5.54 18.17
CA LEU A 80 5.16 5.17 18.21
C LEU A 80 4.38 6.30 18.92
N GLY A 81 3.26 6.70 18.31
CA GLY A 81 2.31 7.64 18.87
C GLY A 81 1.43 7.00 19.95
N ALA A 82 0.84 7.83 20.80
CA ALA A 82 -0.05 7.43 21.88
C ALA A 82 -1.53 7.64 21.55
N GLN A 83 -1.85 8.37 20.48
CA GLN A 83 -3.23 8.63 20.07
C GLN A 83 -3.71 7.68 18.98
N LEU A 84 -5.01 7.38 19.04
CA LEU A 84 -5.72 6.61 18.04
C LEU A 84 -6.34 7.58 17.01
N PHE A 85 -6.16 7.27 15.73
CA PHE A 85 -6.65 8.09 14.62
C PHE A 85 -7.56 7.25 13.69
N SER A 86 -8.70 7.84 13.32
CA SER A 86 -9.57 7.37 12.24
C SER A 86 -9.29 8.08 10.91
N SER A 87 -8.72 9.29 10.96
CA SER A 87 -8.22 10.01 9.78
C SER A 87 -7.13 11.00 10.17
N ILE A 88 -6.25 11.34 9.21
CA ILE A 88 -5.17 12.31 9.36
C ILE A 88 -5.38 13.42 8.34
N THR A 89 -5.39 14.66 8.83
CA THR A 89 -5.65 15.85 8.01
C THR A 89 -4.45 16.78 7.91
N ARG A 90 -3.46 16.61 8.80
CA ARG A 90 -2.26 17.44 8.83
C ARG A 90 -1.07 16.72 9.47
N ILE A 91 0.10 16.93 8.90
CA ILE A 91 1.40 16.56 9.47
C ILE A 91 2.27 17.81 9.48
N GLN A 92 2.74 18.21 10.66
CA GLN A 92 3.58 19.39 10.83
C GLN A 92 4.94 18.95 11.40
N THR A 93 6.03 19.51 10.90
CA THR A 93 7.37 19.26 11.44
C THR A 93 8.01 20.54 11.97
N SER A 94 8.83 20.41 13.01
CA SER A 94 9.63 21.53 13.54
C SER A 94 11.06 21.05 13.80
N GLY A 95 12.05 21.83 13.34
CA GLY A 95 13.48 21.50 13.43
C GLY A 95 13.97 20.48 12.40
N LEU A 96 13.06 19.83 11.65
CA LEU A 96 13.40 18.82 10.65
C LEU A 96 13.52 19.39 9.23
N ALA A 97 12.72 20.41 8.89
CA ALA A 97 12.74 21.03 7.55
C ALA A 97 13.95 21.94 7.31
N ASP A 98 14.63 22.38 8.37
CA ASP A 98 15.77 23.30 8.31
C ASP A 98 17.14 22.57 8.35
N GLU A 99 17.13 21.24 8.28
CA GLU A 99 18.35 20.45 8.30
C GLU A 99 19.14 20.55 6.98
N ALA A 100 20.48 20.49 7.06
CA ALA A 100 21.35 20.59 5.88
C ALA A 100 21.04 19.52 4.81
N ALA A 101 20.75 18.31 5.26
CA ALA A 101 20.08 17.27 4.48
C ALA A 101 18.70 17.02 5.10
N VAL A 102 17.66 17.33 4.33
CA VAL A 102 16.27 17.10 4.70
C VAL A 102 15.87 15.70 4.28
N GLY A 103 15.50 14.87 5.25
CA GLY A 103 15.13 13.48 5.06
C GLY A 103 13.63 13.27 4.83
N THR A 104 13.22 12.01 4.91
CA THR A 104 11.83 11.55 4.72
C THR A 104 11.14 11.30 6.05
N VAL A 105 9.90 11.77 6.15
CA VAL A 105 8.96 11.44 7.22
C VAL A 105 7.99 10.39 6.69
N LEU A 106 8.08 9.19 7.24
CA LEU A 106 7.17 8.09 6.95
C LEU A 106 6.18 7.91 8.10
N VAL A 107 4.88 7.93 7.82
CA VAL A 107 3.80 7.66 8.77
C VAL A 107 3.11 6.36 8.39
N GLN A 108 3.00 5.44 9.35
CA GLN A 108 2.40 4.12 9.17
C GLN A 108 1.30 3.86 10.19
N ALA A 109 0.21 3.23 9.74
CA ALA A 109 -0.84 2.71 10.60
C ALA A 109 -0.34 1.49 11.38
N VAL A 110 -0.52 1.50 12.70
CA VAL A 110 -0.06 0.42 13.58
C VAL A 110 -1.02 0.13 14.73
N THR A 111 -0.90 -1.06 15.29
CA THR A 111 -1.55 -1.43 16.55
C THR A 111 -0.90 -0.70 17.73
N SER A 112 -1.51 -0.79 18.91
CA SER A 112 -0.94 -0.25 20.16
C SER A 112 0.41 -0.88 20.52
N MET A 113 0.71 -2.08 19.97
CA MET A 113 1.99 -2.77 20.15
C MET A 113 3.01 -2.42 19.05
N GLY A 114 2.63 -1.56 18.09
CA GLY A 114 3.48 -1.11 17.00
C GLY A 114 3.56 -2.06 15.80
N GLU A 115 2.67 -3.06 15.72
CA GLU A 115 2.54 -3.95 14.56
C GLU A 115 1.81 -3.24 13.41
N LEU A 116 2.24 -3.46 12.16
CA LEU A 116 1.65 -2.80 10.99
C LEU A 116 0.19 -3.21 10.77
N ILE A 117 -0.67 -2.21 10.55
CA ILE A 117 -2.05 -2.41 10.09
C ILE A 117 -2.07 -2.22 8.57
N MET A 118 -2.18 -3.32 7.85
CA MET A 118 -2.22 -3.30 6.39
C MET A 118 -3.60 -2.87 5.88
N GLY A 119 -3.63 -1.83 5.07
CA GLY A 119 -4.75 -1.41 4.23
C GLY A 119 -4.54 -1.70 2.77
N LEU A 120 -5.55 -1.41 1.94
CA LEU A 120 -5.46 -1.50 0.49
C LEU A 120 -5.33 -0.08 -0.09
N THR A 121 -4.23 0.20 -0.76
CA THR A 121 -3.98 1.49 -1.43
C THR A 121 -4.08 1.29 -2.93
N VAL A 122 -4.90 2.11 -3.61
CA VAL A 122 -5.03 2.04 -5.08
C VAL A 122 -3.71 2.49 -5.72
N THR A 123 -3.05 1.60 -6.46
CA THR A 123 -1.78 1.90 -7.16
C THR A 123 -1.98 2.38 -8.59
N GLY A 124 -3.17 2.14 -9.16
CA GLY A 124 -3.55 2.60 -10.48
C GLY A 124 -4.20 1.52 -11.35
N PRO A 125 -4.58 1.87 -12.58
CA PRO A 125 -5.19 0.91 -13.50
C PRO A 125 -4.13 -0.02 -14.10
N ILE A 126 -4.40 -1.33 -14.05
CA ILE A 126 -3.61 -2.33 -14.76
C ILE A 126 -4.35 -2.82 -16.00
N TYR A 127 -3.65 -2.86 -17.13
CA TYR A 127 -4.18 -3.35 -18.40
C TYR A 127 -3.50 -4.66 -18.77
N GLY A 128 -4.29 -5.71 -18.98
CA GLY A 128 -3.75 -7.00 -19.38
C GLY A 128 -4.78 -8.05 -19.73
N ARG A 129 -4.39 -9.03 -20.54
CA ARG A 129 -5.30 -10.07 -21.01
C ARG A 129 -5.44 -11.15 -19.95
N LEU A 130 -6.64 -11.31 -19.38
CA LEU A 130 -6.92 -12.41 -18.47
C LEU A 130 -7.17 -13.70 -19.25
N THR A 131 -6.48 -14.77 -18.88
CA THR A 131 -6.71 -16.11 -19.39
C THR A 131 -6.92 -17.04 -18.20
N ARG A 132 -8.04 -17.76 -18.20
CA ARG A 132 -8.26 -18.82 -17.20
C ARG A 132 -7.64 -20.11 -17.76
N PRO A 133 -6.73 -20.77 -17.03
CA PRO A 133 -6.27 -22.09 -17.44
C PRO A 133 -7.47 -23.03 -17.57
N LYS A 134 -7.42 -23.92 -18.56
CA LYS A 134 -8.50 -24.87 -18.88
C LYS A 134 -8.75 -25.87 -17.74
N GLU A 135 -7.78 -26.01 -16.85
CA GLU A 135 -7.83 -26.81 -15.63
C GLU A 135 -7.93 -25.87 -14.43
N SER A 136 -9.14 -25.51 -14.04
CA SER A 136 -9.38 -25.03 -12.69
C SER A 136 -9.24 -26.23 -11.77
N VAL A 137 -8.05 -26.42 -11.19
CA VAL A 137 -7.88 -27.43 -10.15
C VAL A 137 -8.57 -26.90 -8.90
N GLU A 138 -9.76 -27.43 -8.62
CA GLU A 138 -10.43 -27.23 -7.34
C GLU A 138 -9.65 -27.99 -6.27
N VAL A 139 -8.66 -27.34 -5.67
CA VAL A 139 -7.94 -27.93 -4.54
C VAL A 139 -8.80 -27.74 -3.29
N THR A 140 -9.46 -28.79 -2.84
CA THR A 140 -10.05 -28.84 -1.49
C THR A 140 -8.91 -28.90 -0.48
N VAL A 141 -8.48 -27.75 0.02
CA VAL A 141 -7.61 -27.70 1.21
C VAL A 141 -8.46 -28.09 2.43
N ALA A 142 -7.88 -28.76 3.43
CA ALA A 142 -8.58 -29.17 4.66
C ALA A 142 -9.39 -28.00 5.24
N GLY A 143 -10.73 -28.07 5.15
CA GLY A 143 -11.63 -26.96 5.44
C GLY A 143 -12.57 -26.56 4.29
N GLY A 144 -12.43 -27.10 3.08
CA GLY A 144 -13.46 -27.00 2.03
C GLY A 144 -13.39 -25.78 1.10
N ALA A 145 -12.30 -25.00 1.11
CA ALA A 145 -12.19 -23.80 0.29
C ALA A 145 -11.77 -24.09 -1.16
N THR A 146 -12.65 -23.83 -2.13
CA THR A 146 -12.32 -23.82 -3.56
C THR A 146 -11.45 -22.61 -3.90
N LYS A 147 -10.21 -22.85 -4.38
CA LYS A 147 -9.34 -21.80 -4.93
C LYS A 147 -9.44 -21.79 -6.47
N ARG A 148 -9.81 -20.65 -7.05
CA ARG A 148 -9.78 -20.44 -8.51
C ARG A 148 -8.48 -19.77 -8.92
N PHE A 149 -7.90 -20.20 -10.04
CA PHE A 149 -6.66 -19.66 -10.57
C PHE A 149 -6.90 -18.95 -11.92
N ALA A 150 -6.14 -17.90 -12.17
CA ALA A 150 -6.11 -17.22 -13.47
C ALA A 150 -4.68 -16.76 -13.81
N VAL A 151 -4.42 -16.53 -15.09
CA VAL A 151 -3.16 -15.95 -15.57
C VAL A 151 -3.47 -14.63 -16.25
N LEU A 152 -2.84 -13.55 -15.80
CA LEU A 152 -2.96 -12.23 -16.40
C LEU A 152 -1.67 -11.87 -17.12
N TYR A 153 -1.79 -11.42 -18.37
CA TYR A 153 -0.67 -11.01 -19.21
C TYR A 153 -0.65 -9.47 -19.26
N VAL A 154 0.34 -8.83 -18.65
CA VAL A 154 0.45 -7.36 -18.59
C VAL A 154 1.73 -6.87 -19.27
N ALA A 155 1.80 -5.56 -19.49
CA ALA A 155 2.99 -4.89 -20.04
C ALA A 155 4.22 -5.12 -19.13
N PRO A 156 5.44 -5.17 -19.69
CA PRO A 156 6.66 -5.47 -18.94
C PRO A 156 7.03 -4.41 -17.90
N ASP A 157 6.50 -3.21 -18.04
CA ASP A 157 6.69 -2.02 -17.20
C ASP A 157 5.50 -1.75 -16.26
N ALA A 158 4.54 -2.68 -16.16
CA ALA A 158 3.43 -2.56 -15.23
C ALA A 158 3.95 -2.55 -13.78
N ASP A 159 3.52 -1.57 -12.98
CA ASP A 159 3.77 -1.52 -11.54
C ASP A 159 2.87 -2.53 -10.82
N VAL A 160 3.42 -3.72 -10.60
CA VAL A 160 2.73 -4.83 -9.92
C VAL A 160 3.71 -5.57 -9.01
N GLU A 161 3.22 -5.95 -7.83
CA GLU A 161 3.97 -6.70 -6.83
C GLU A 161 3.21 -7.96 -6.40
N VAL A 162 3.95 -8.96 -5.90
CA VAL A 162 3.32 -10.15 -5.30
C VAL A 162 2.55 -9.71 -4.06
N GLY A 163 1.29 -10.15 -3.93
CA GLY A 163 0.37 -9.75 -2.87
C GLY A 163 -0.63 -8.66 -3.27
N ASP A 164 -0.37 -7.91 -4.35
CA ASP A 164 -1.31 -6.92 -4.89
C ASP A 164 -2.67 -7.57 -5.21
N LYS A 165 -3.74 -6.84 -4.93
CA LYS A 165 -5.12 -7.22 -5.24
C LYS A 165 -5.55 -6.55 -6.53
N LEU A 166 -6.10 -7.33 -7.45
CA LEU A 166 -6.60 -6.88 -8.74
C LEU A 166 -8.10 -7.14 -8.82
N THR A 167 -8.90 -6.08 -8.88
CA THR A 167 -10.36 -6.19 -8.99
C THR A 167 -10.80 -6.00 -10.44
N TYR A 168 -11.54 -6.97 -10.97
CA TYR A 168 -12.12 -6.93 -12.32
C TYR A 168 -13.49 -7.60 -12.35
N SER A 169 -14.49 -6.89 -12.89
CA SER A 169 -15.88 -7.37 -13.01
C SER A 169 -16.41 -8.04 -11.73
N SER A 170 -16.29 -7.36 -10.59
CA SER A 170 -16.71 -7.81 -9.23
C SER A 170 -15.94 -8.98 -8.62
N THR A 171 -14.88 -9.47 -9.28
CA THR A 171 -13.99 -10.49 -8.71
C THR A 171 -12.65 -9.87 -8.33
N THR A 172 -12.23 -10.07 -7.09
CA THR A 172 -10.90 -9.68 -6.62
C THR A 172 -9.95 -10.87 -6.73
N TRP A 173 -8.78 -10.61 -7.29
CA TRP A 173 -7.71 -11.57 -7.47
C TRP A 173 -6.49 -11.13 -6.70
N GLU A 174 -5.68 -12.06 -6.21
CA GLU A 174 -4.39 -11.77 -5.59
C GLU A 174 -3.26 -12.29 -6.46
N ILE A 175 -2.24 -11.46 -6.69
CA ILE A 175 -1.01 -11.86 -7.36
C ILE A 175 -0.21 -12.79 -6.44
N GLN A 176 0.00 -14.03 -6.87
CA GLN A 176 0.81 -15.02 -6.16
C GLN A 176 2.23 -15.11 -6.70
N GLU A 177 2.41 -14.89 -8.00
CA GLU A 177 3.68 -15.05 -8.69
C GLU A 177 3.75 -14.13 -9.91
N ILE A 178 4.94 -13.61 -10.20
CA ILE A 178 5.25 -12.79 -11.36
C ILE A 178 6.34 -13.50 -12.17
N ASP A 179 6.02 -13.86 -13.42
CA ASP A 179 6.89 -14.61 -14.33
C ASP A 179 7.18 -13.77 -15.59
N PRO A 180 8.38 -13.17 -15.73
CA PRO A 180 8.74 -12.39 -16.89
C PRO A 180 8.96 -13.26 -18.12
N LYS A 181 8.29 -12.92 -19.24
CA LYS A 181 8.46 -13.63 -20.51
C LYS A 181 9.30 -12.85 -21.49
N TYR A 182 10.41 -13.44 -21.89
CA TYR A 182 11.41 -12.82 -22.75
C TYR A 182 11.16 -13.07 -24.24
N LYS A 183 11.57 -12.13 -25.08
CA LYS A 183 11.74 -12.31 -26.53
C LYS A 183 13.01 -13.11 -26.82
N ARG A 184 13.14 -13.60 -28.05
CA ARG A 184 14.33 -14.33 -28.55
C ARG A 184 15.67 -13.58 -28.37
N HIS A 185 15.63 -12.25 -28.26
CA HIS A 185 16.81 -11.38 -28.08
C HIS A 185 17.00 -10.90 -26.62
N GLY A 186 16.37 -11.55 -25.64
CA GLY A 186 16.58 -11.26 -24.21
C GLY A 186 15.79 -10.08 -23.62
N ALA A 187 15.08 -9.29 -24.43
CA ALA A 187 14.19 -8.24 -23.93
C ALA A 187 12.86 -8.82 -23.40
N VAL A 188 12.35 -8.35 -22.27
CA VAL A 188 11.03 -8.77 -21.75
C VAL A 188 9.93 -8.34 -22.73
N ARG A 189 9.04 -9.28 -23.09
CA ARG A 189 7.90 -9.06 -23.98
C ARG A 189 6.65 -8.66 -23.20
N HIS A 190 6.40 -9.34 -22.10
CA HIS A 190 5.28 -9.17 -21.17
C HIS A 190 5.64 -9.89 -19.87
N ILE A 191 4.93 -9.59 -18.79
CA ILE A 191 4.99 -10.38 -17.55
C ILE A 191 3.67 -11.16 -17.39
N GLN A 192 3.79 -12.37 -16.87
CA GLN A 192 2.66 -13.24 -16.54
C GLN A 192 2.45 -13.23 -15.04
N LEU A 193 1.25 -12.85 -14.61
CA LEU A 193 0.85 -12.84 -13.22
C LEU A 193 0.01 -14.09 -12.96
N ARG A 194 0.41 -14.92 -12.00
CA ARG A 194 -0.45 -16.00 -11.51
C ARG A 194 -1.34 -15.44 -10.41
N LEU A 195 -2.64 -15.59 -10.61
CA LEU A 195 -3.66 -15.01 -9.77
C LEU A 195 -4.44 -16.11 -9.05
N THR A 196 -4.78 -15.86 -7.79
CA THR A 196 -5.76 -16.67 -7.05
C THR A 196 -6.95 -15.80 -6.68
N GLU A 197 -8.18 -16.32 -6.80
CA GLU A 197 -9.38 -15.60 -6.39
C GLU A 197 -9.31 -15.30 -4.89
N TYR A 198 -9.33 -14.01 -4.56
CA TYR A 198 -9.35 -13.53 -3.18
C TYR A 198 -10.80 -13.47 -2.72
N LYS A 199 -11.13 -14.31 -1.75
CA LYS A 199 -12.36 -14.15 -0.98
C LYS A 199 -11.95 -13.45 0.31
N SER A 200 -12.48 -12.25 0.54
CA SER A 200 -12.40 -11.64 1.87
C SER A 200 -12.84 -12.70 2.88
N PRO A 201 -12.12 -12.88 4.00
CA PRO A 201 -12.69 -13.59 5.14
C PRO A 201 -14.06 -12.96 5.38
N ALA A 202 -15.10 -13.77 5.51
CA ALA A 202 -16.41 -13.27 5.90
C ALA A 202 -16.22 -12.41 7.16
N GLY A 203 -16.67 -11.16 7.11
CA GLY A 203 -16.69 -10.27 8.27
C GLY A 203 -17.56 -10.85 9.37
#